data_AF-A0A938H2K8-F1
#
_entry.id   AF-A0A938H2K8-F1
#
_cell.length_a   1.000
_cell.length_b   1.000
_cell.length_c   1.000
_cell.angle_alpha   90.00
_cell.angle_beta   90.00
_cell.angle_gamma   90.00
#
_symmetry.space_group_name_H-M   'P 1'
#
loop_
_entity.id
_entity.type
_entity.pdbx_description
1 polymer ?
#
loop_
_entity_poly.entity_id
_entity_poly.type
_entity_poly.pdbx_seq_one_letter_code
_entity_poly.pdbx_strand_id
1 'polypeptide(L)'
;MNKSSAPILAGTLAGVLALSLACSGDGPTAVVAGPPASLLITGGQDQSIIVGKELPTILEVKIVDAQQRPVKGQVVNFRVISGGGSVFAGVAITSDSGIAKERWTL
;
A
#
# COMPACT_ATOMS: atom_id res chain seq x y z
N MET A 1 34.87 -16.61 -44.23
CA MET A 1 36.03 -17.37 -43.71
C MET A 1 37.27 -16.52 -43.93
N ASN A 2 38.08 -16.28 -42.89
CA ASN A 2 39.53 -15.96 -42.87
C ASN A 2 40.09 -14.85 -43.80
N LYS A 3 40.88 -13.85 -43.40
CA LYS A 3 41.58 -13.39 -42.17
C LYS A 3 41.90 -11.90 -42.44
N SER A 4 41.66 -11.00 -41.48
CA SER A 4 42.18 -9.62 -41.55
C SER A 4 43.24 -9.46 -40.47
N SER A 5 44.46 -9.12 -40.90
CA SER A 5 45.67 -9.00 -40.11
C SER A 5 45.79 -7.59 -39.53
N ALA A 6 46.12 -7.47 -38.25
CA ALA A 6 46.38 -6.20 -37.56
C ALA A 6 47.73 -5.57 -37.98
N PRO A 7 47.92 -4.25 -37.76
CA PRO A 7 48.91 -3.89 -36.74
C PRO A 7 48.59 -2.66 -35.86
N ILE A 8 48.89 -2.83 -34.57
CA ILE A 8 49.55 -1.95 -33.59
C ILE A 8 49.29 -0.42 -33.70
N LEU A 9 48.68 0.16 -32.66
CA LEU A 9 49.08 1.48 -32.17
C LEU A 9 49.17 1.48 -30.64
N ALA A 10 50.35 1.82 -30.15
CA ALA A 10 50.68 2.03 -28.76
C ALA A 10 49.80 3.12 -28.14
N GLY A 11 49.37 2.90 -26.89
CA GLY A 11 48.60 3.87 -26.14
C GLY A 11 48.64 3.55 -24.66
N THR A 12 49.78 3.84 -24.03
CA THR A 12 49.89 3.90 -22.57
C THR A 12 48.95 5.00 -22.08
N LEU A 13 47.89 4.68 -21.34
CA LEU A 13 47.22 5.66 -20.49
C LEU A 13 46.91 5.05 -19.13
N ALA A 14 47.33 5.82 -18.13
CA ALA A 14 47.29 5.59 -16.70
C ALA A 14 46.06 4.84 -16.19
N GLY A 15 46.32 3.94 -15.24
CA GLY A 15 45.27 3.30 -14.45
C GLY A 15 44.42 4.33 -13.72
N VAL A 16 43.12 4.19 -13.89
CA VAL A 16 42.13 4.63 -12.90
C VAL A 16 41.08 3.54 -12.83
N LEU A 17 41.15 2.70 -11.80
CA LEU A 17 40.05 1.83 -11.40
C LEU A 17 39.03 2.71 -10.66
N ALA A 18 38.21 3.46 -11.41
CA ALA A 18 37.06 4.15 -10.86
C ALA A 18 35.88 3.18 -10.86
N LEU A 19 35.73 2.42 -9.77
CA LEU A 19 34.52 1.66 -9.50
C LEU A 19 33.44 2.60 -8.93
N SER A 20 32.92 3.50 -9.74
CA SER A 20 31.74 4.27 -9.35
C SER A 20 30.50 3.41 -9.54
N LEU A 21 30.10 2.69 -8.49
CA LEU A 21 28.73 2.19 -8.36
C LEU A 21 27.79 3.40 -8.25
N ALA A 22 27.40 3.98 -9.38
CA ALA A 22 26.20 4.79 -9.45
C ALA A 22 25.01 3.82 -9.40
N CYS A 23 24.65 3.38 -8.20
CA CYS A 23 23.32 2.87 -7.98
C CYS A 23 22.40 4.09 -8.09
N SER A 24 21.82 4.33 -9.27
CA SER A 24 20.73 5.29 -9.42
C SER A 24 19.53 4.77 -8.64
N GLY A 25 19.58 4.94 -7.33
CA GLY A 25 18.51 4.63 -6.40
C GLY A 25 17.47 5.72 -6.42
N ASP A 26 16.85 5.98 -7.58
CA ASP A 26 15.55 6.64 -7.63
C ASP A 26 14.47 5.59 -7.34
N GLY A 27 14.54 5.01 -6.14
CA GLY A 27 13.39 4.35 -5.56
C GLY A 27 12.41 5.42 -5.09
N PRO A 28 11.08 5.21 -5.18
CA PRO A 28 10.14 6.15 -4.60
C PRO A 28 10.48 6.31 -3.12
N THR A 29 10.88 7.51 -2.69
CA THR A 29 11.02 7.83 -1.28
C THR A 29 9.64 7.65 -0.66
N ALA A 30 9.43 6.53 0.03
CA ALA A 30 8.18 6.25 0.70
C ALA A 30 7.93 7.37 1.71
N VAL A 31 6.95 8.22 1.43
CA VAL A 31 6.51 9.24 2.38
C VAL A 31 5.85 8.50 3.54
N VAL A 32 6.59 8.35 4.64
CA VAL A 32 6.09 7.68 5.84
C VAL A 32 4.98 8.53 6.45
N ALA A 33 3.79 7.95 6.57
CA ALA A 33 2.66 8.60 7.23
C ALA A 33 2.95 8.78 8.74
N GLY A 34 2.45 9.87 9.29
CA GLY A 34 2.51 10.14 10.72
C GLY A 34 1.53 9.26 11.51
N PRO A 35 1.36 9.54 12.82
CA PRO A 35 0.34 8.89 13.64
C PRO A 35 -1.06 9.03 13.01
N PRO A 36 -1.94 8.04 13.19
CA PRO A 36 -3.32 8.12 12.71
C PRO A 36 -4.04 9.30 13.37
N ALA A 37 -4.74 10.09 12.57
CA ALA A 37 -5.46 11.29 13.01
C ALA A 37 -6.96 11.20 12.73
N SER A 38 -7.37 10.53 11.65
CA SER A 38 -8.78 10.38 11.32
C SER A 38 -9.11 9.03 10.66
N LEU A 39 -10.38 8.66 10.80
CA LEU A 39 -11.03 7.53 10.17
C LEU A 39 -12.12 8.07 9.24
N LEU A 40 -12.06 7.69 7.97
CA LEU A 40 -13.02 8.08 6.95
C LEU A 40 -13.79 6.84 6.50
N ILE A 41 -15.10 6.95 6.31
CA ILE A 41 -15.87 5.88 5.67
C ILE A 41 -15.76 6.07 4.16
N THR A 42 -15.31 5.04 3.45
CA THR A 42 -15.08 5.09 2.00
C THR A 42 -15.99 4.17 1.21
N GLY A 43 -16.78 3.32 1.88
CA GLY A 43 -17.72 2.44 1.21
C GLY A 43 -18.63 1.67 2.17
N GLY A 44 -19.76 1.21 1.64
CA GLY A 44 -20.68 0.31 2.32
C GLY A 44 -21.57 0.93 3.41
N GLN A 45 -21.57 2.25 3.59
CA GLN A 45 -22.50 2.91 4.51
C GLN A 45 -23.95 2.89 4.01
N ASP A 46 -24.89 3.03 4.95
CA ASP A 46 -26.33 3.24 4.70
C ASP A 46 -27.02 2.17 3.83
N GLN A 47 -26.55 0.93 3.92
CA GLN A 47 -27.17 -0.19 3.24
C GLN A 47 -28.37 -0.73 4.02
N SER A 48 -29.38 -1.17 3.29
CA SER A 48 -30.54 -1.86 3.85
C SER A 48 -30.84 -3.11 3.04
N ILE A 49 -31.03 -4.23 3.73
CA ILE A 49 -31.36 -5.51 3.13
C ILE A 49 -32.25 -6.32 4.08
N ILE A 50 -32.63 -7.52 3.69
CA ILE A 50 -33.38 -8.45 4.52
C ILE A 50 -32.46 -8.99 5.63
N VAL A 51 -32.97 -9.05 6.86
CA VAL A 51 -32.26 -9.67 7.99
C VAL A 51 -31.82 -11.10 7.66
N GLY A 52 -30.64 -11.49 8.13
CA GLY A 52 -29.95 -12.74 7.83
C GLY A 52 -29.22 -12.73 6.48
N LYS A 53 -29.22 -11.62 5.74
CA LYS A 53 -28.46 -11.47 4.49
C LYS A 53 -27.25 -10.59 4.69
N GLU A 54 -26.21 -10.95 3.97
CA GLU A 54 -25.02 -10.14 3.89
C GLU A 54 -25.24 -8.89 3.06
N LEU A 55 -24.65 -7.78 3.51
CA LEU A 55 -24.66 -6.55 2.76
C LEU A 55 -23.94 -6.73 1.41
N PRO A 56 -24.53 -6.27 0.30
CA PRO A 56 -23.94 -6.44 -1.03
C PRO A 56 -22.66 -5.62 -1.22
N THR A 57 -22.51 -4.50 -0.50
CA THR A 57 -21.29 -3.70 -0.48
C THR A 57 -20.54 -3.94 0.82
N ILE A 58 -19.24 -4.19 0.72
CA ILE A 58 -18.37 -4.38 1.89
C ILE A 58 -18.21 -3.03 2.61
N LEU A 59 -18.15 -3.04 3.94
CA LEU A 59 -17.83 -1.84 4.70
C LEU A 59 -16.36 -1.50 4.49
N GLU A 60 -16.08 -0.28 4.08
CA GLU A 60 -14.72 0.20 3.87
C GLU A 60 -14.46 1.47 4.66
N VAL A 61 -13.35 1.47 5.40
CA VAL A 61 -12.86 2.66 6.09
C VAL A 61 -11.40 2.91 5.73
N LYS A 62 -11.01 4.18 5.73
CA LYS A 62 -9.64 4.62 5.47
C LYS A 62 -9.10 5.37 6.68
N ILE A 63 -7.93 4.96 7.16
CA ILE A 63 -7.18 5.67 8.20
C ILE A 63 -6.15 6.58 7.54
N VAL A 64 -6.15 7.85 7.96
CA VAL A 64 -5.19 8.85 7.49
C VAL A 64 -4.56 9.60 8.66
N ASP A 65 -3.37 10.16 8.43
CA ASP A 65 -2.68 11.04 9.36
C ASP A 65 -3.18 12.50 9.26
N ALA A 66 -2.58 13.39 10.05
CA ALA A 66 -2.92 14.81 10.07
C ALA A 66 -2.68 15.53 8.73
N GLN A 67 -1.86 14.95 7.84
CA GLN A 67 -1.58 15.45 6.50
C GLN A 67 -2.39 14.72 5.42
N GLN A 68 -3.42 13.96 5.80
CA GLN A 68 -4.27 13.16 4.90
C GLN A 68 -3.52 12.05 4.14
N ARG A 69 -2.37 11.60 4.66
CA ARG A 69 -1.62 10.47 4.11
C ARG A 69 -2.16 9.16 4.68
N PRO A 70 -2.30 8.09 3.87
CA PRO A 70 -2.83 6.82 4.34
C PRO A 70 -1.89 6.15 5.36
N VAL A 71 -2.46 5.65 6.45
CA VAL A 71 -1.72 4.94 7.49
C VAL A 71 -1.93 3.44 7.33
N LYS A 72 -0.85 2.73 6.94
CA LYS A 72 -0.79 1.28 6.79
C LYS A 72 -0.58 0.57 8.13
N GLY A 73 -1.06 -0.66 8.26
CA GLY A 73 -0.73 -1.56 9.37
C GLY A 73 -1.55 -1.31 10.64
N GLN A 74 -2.61 -0.52 10.54
CA GLN A 74 -3.41 -0.09 11.66
C GLN A 74 -4.56 -1.04 11.94
N VAL A 75 -4.68 -1.47 13.20
CA VAL A 75 -5.77 -2.33 13.64
C VAL A 75 -7.06 -1.52 13.76
N VAL A 76 -8.08 -1.93 13.03
CA VAL A 76 -9.42 -1.36 13.03
C VAL A 76 -10.39 -2.40 13.61
N ASN A 77 -11.17 -2.01 14.61
CA ASN A 77 -12.18 -2.87 15.22
C ASN A 77 -13.56 -2.47 14.73
N PHE A 78 -14.32 -3.44 14.20
CA PHE A 78 -15.70 -3.27 13.76
C PHE A 78 -16.64 -3.88 14.79
N ARG A 79 -17.64 -3.10 15.22
CA ARG A 79 -18.63 -3.53 16.20
C ARG A 79 -20.01 -3.06 15.78
N VAL A 80 -20.98 -3.95 15.89
CA VAL A 80 -22.39 -3.62 15.77
C VAL A 80 -22.82 -2.91 17.06
N ILE A 81 -23.26 -1.66 16.95
CA ILE A 81 -23.76 -0.87 18.09
C ILE A 81 -25.29 -0.71 18.08
N SER A 82 -25.91 -0.90 16.91
CA SER A 82 -27.34 -0.78 16.67
C SER A 82 -27.70 -1.49 15.35
N GLY A 83 -29.00 -1.63 15.06
CA GLY A 83 -29.48 -2.21 13.79
C GLY A 83 -29.52 -3.74 13.73
N GLY A 84 -28.82 -4.43 14.63
CA GLY A 84 -28.74 -5.90 14.65
C GLY A 84 -27.65 -6.45 13.73
N GLY A 85 -27.70 -7.75 13.49
CA GLY A 85 -26.73 -8.43 12.63
C GLY A 85 -25.39 -8.77 13.29
N SER A 86 -24.41 -9.08 12.46
CA SER A 86 -23.08 -9.53 12.87
C SER A 86 -22.00 -9.11 11.86
N VAL A 87 -20.81 -8.84 12.38
CA VAL A 87 -19.58 -8.66 11.59
C VAL A 87 -18.91 -10.03 11.41
N PHE A 88 -18.22 -10.24 10.30
CA PHE A 88 -17.57 -11.51 10.00
C PHE A 88 -16.31 -11.73 10.86
N ALA A 89 -15.35 -10.81 10.81
CA ALA A 89 -14.12 -10.90 11.62
C ALA A 89 -14.16 -9.97 12.83
N GLY A 90 -14.73 -8.76 12.67
CA GLY A 90 -14.76 -7.73 13.70
C GLY A 90 -13.44 -7.00 13.89
N VAL A 91 -12.39 -7.39 13.17
CA VAL A 91 -11.07 -6.75 13.18
C VAL A 91 -10.42 -6.87 11.81
N ALA A 92 -9.80 -5.78 11.36
CA ALA A 92 -9.01 -5.76 10.14
C ALA A 92 -7.76 -4.87 10.31
N ILE A 93 -6.75 -5.09 9.48
CA ILE A 93 -5.53 -4.28 9.44
C ILE A 93 -5.54 -3.44 8.16
N THR A 94 -5.20 -2.16 8.25
CA THR A 94 -5.17 -1.28 7.08
C THR A 94 -4.09 -1.69 6.08
N SER A 95 -4.45 -1.67 4.79
CA SER A 95 -3.54 -1.86 3.66
C SER A 95 -2.59 -0.67 3.46
N ASP A 96 -1.73 -0.75 2.45
CA ASP A 96 -0.83 0.33 2.02
C ASP A 96 -1.58 1.61 1.59
N SER A 97 -2.84 1.48 1.19
CA SER A 97 -3.73 2.62 0.91
C SER A 97 -4.48 3.13 2.15
N GLY A 98 -4.18 2.59 3.33
CA GLY A 98 -4.81 2.93 4.60
C GLY A 98 -6.20 2.34 4.75
N ILE A 99 -6.60 1.38 3.91
CA ILE A 99 -7.98 0.87 3.86
C ILE A 99 -8.12 -0.40 4.70
N ALA A 100 -9.13 -0.46 5.54
CA ALA A 100 -9.61 -1.66 6.23
C ALA A 100 -11.03 -1.98 5.75
N LYS A 101 -11.34 -3.27 5.63
CA LYS A 101 -12.62 -3.77 5.11
C LYS A 101 -13.24 -4.79 6.05
N GLU A 102 -14.57 -4.82 6.11
CA GLU A 102 -15.33 -5.79 6.93
C GLU A 102 -16.64 -6.18 6.25
N ARG A 103 -17.03 -7.45 6.39
CA ARG A 103 -18.30 -7.98 5.88
C ARG A 103 -19.32 -7.99 7.01
N TRP A 104 -20.56 -7.63 6.69
CA TRP A 104 -21.66 -7.55 7.65
C TRP A 104 -22.85 -8.36 7.15
N THR A 105 -23.44 -9.17 8.02
CA THR A 105 -24.76 -9.81 7.83
C THR A 105 -25.79 -9.17 8.74
N LEU A 106 -26.86 -8.61 8.16
CA LEU A 106 -27.91 -7.92 8.91
C LEU A 106 -28.71 -8.89 9.80
#